data_AF-A0A1G3Y5Q5-F1
#
_entry.id   AF-A0A1G3Y5Q5-F1
#
_cell.length_a   1.000
_cell.length_b   1.000
_cell.length_c   1.000
_cell.angle_alpha   90.00
_cell.angle_beta   90.00
_cell.angle_gamma   90.00
#
_symmetry.space_group_name_H-M   'P 1'
#
loop_
_entity.id
_entity.type
_entity.pdbx_description
1 polymer ?
#
loop_
_entity_poly.entity_id
_entity_poly.type
_entity_poly.pdbx_seq_one_letter_code
_entity_poly.pdbx_strand_id
1 'polypeptide(L)'
;MGNATKQANFLLPEDLLYELKTVVSKRQQSKVVADALRKELKRLKLEKVLKISFGAWKDKNHPELKQGTEAYVRKMRISTRMARQR
;
A
#
# COMPACT_ATOMS: atom_id res chain seq x y z
N MET A 1 12.53 -18.57 -4.24
CA MET A 1 12.01 -18.32 -5.61
C MET A 1 12.91 -17.27 -6.25
N GLY A 2 13.72 -17.63 -7.24
CA GLY A 2 14.64 -16.68 -7.88
C GLY A 2 13.88 -15.54 -8.54
N ASN A 3 14.36 -14.30 -8.36
CA ASN A 3 13.77 -13.12 -8.98
C ASN A 3 14.01 -13.14 -10.50
N ALA A 4 13.15 -13.87 -11.22
CA ALA A 4 13.18 -13.87 -12.68
C ALA A 4 12.79 -12.48 -13.20
N THR A 5 13.76 -11.75 -13.75
CA THR A 5 13.52 -10.47 -14.42
C THR A 5 13.03 -10.72 -15.84
N LYS A 6 11.86 -10.20 -16.21
CA LYS A 6 11.37 -10.19 -17.60
C LYS A 6 11.54 -8.81 -18.21
N GLN A 7 12.01 -8.76 -19.46
CA GLN A 7 12.04 -7.53 -20.23
C GLN A 7 10.61 -7.12 -20.58
N ALA A 8 10.31 -5.83 -20.46
CA ALA A 8 9.03 -5.27 -20.82
C ALA A 8 9.26 -4.14 -21.83
N ASN A 9 8.50 -4.17 -22.92
CA ASN A 9 8.61 -3.22 -24.01
C ASN A 9 7.66 -2.07 -23.72
N PHE A 10 8.18 -0.99 -23.13
CA PHE A 10 7.44 0.26 -22.94
C PHE A 10 8.22 1.41 -23.59
N LEU A 11 7.47 2.35 -24.17
CA LEU A 11 8.02 3.57 -24.71
C LEU A 11 8.18 4.57 -23.57
N LEU A 12 9.38 5.13 -23.45
CA LEU A 12 9.68 6.20 -22.52
C LEU A 12 10.07 7.44 -23.33
N PRO A 13 9.67 8.65 -22.88
CA PRO A 13 10.13 9.89 -23.49
C PRO A 13 11.67 9.98 -23.52
N GLU A 14 12.21 10.51 -24.61
CA GLU A 14 13.66 10.54 -24.86
C GLU A 14 14.39 11.46 -23.88
N ASP A 15 13.77 12.59 -23.54
CA ASP A 15 14.20 13.55 -22.52
C ASP A 15 14.37 12.88 -21.15
N LEU A 16 13.39 12.07 -20.73
CA LEU A 16 13.43 11.35 -19.47
C LEU A 16 14.53 10.28 -19.44
N LEU A 17 14.73 9.59 -20.57
CA LEU A 17 15.82 8.61 -20.71
C LEU A 17 17.20 9.27 -20.68
N TYR A 18 17.32 10.46 -21.27
CA TYR A 18 18.55 11.23 -21.24
C TYR A 18 18.89 11.69 -19.82
N GLU A 19 17.90 12.23 -19.10
CA GLU A 19 18.06 12.62 -17.69
C GLU A 19 18.44 11.42 -16.82
N LEU A 20 17.76 10.28 -16.98
CA LEU A 20 18.07 9.06 -16.25
C LEU A 20 19.50 8.58 -16.51
N LYS A 21 19.99 8.65 -17.76
CA LYS A 21 21.36 8.27 -18.11
C LYS A 21 22.40 9.22 -17.54
N THR A 22 22.05 10.49 -17.39
CA THR A 22 22.93 11.54 -16.86
C THR A 22 23.06 11.42 -15.34
N VAL A 23 21.96 11.15 -14.64
CA VAL A 23 21.92 11.08 -13.18
C VAL A 23 22.31 9.70 -12.65
N VAL A 24 21.98 8.63 -13.36
CA VAL A 24 22.10 7.24 -12.85
C VAL A 24 23.02 6.39 -13.73
N SER A 25 24.01 5.76 -13.09
CA SER A 25 24.92 4.81 -13.74
C SER A 25 24.17 3.64 -14.41
N LYS A 26 24.66 3.17 -15.56
CA LYS A 26 24.00 2.15 -16.42
C LYS A 26 23.52 0.91 -15.67
N ARG A 27 24.26 0.45 -14.66
CA ARG A 27 23.92 -0.77 -13.88
C ARG A 27 22.79 -0.55 -12.86
N GLN A 28 22.49 0.70 -12.50
CA GLN A 28 21.47 1.04 -11.52
C GLN A 28 20.16 1.54 -12.14
N GLN A 29 20.14 1.82 -13.43
CA GLN A 29 18.96 2.36 -14.14
C GLN A 29 17.73 1.45 -13.99
N SER A 30 17.88 0.14 -14.23
CA SER A 30 16.77 -0.82 -14.08
C SER A 30 16.24 -0.89 -12.65
N LYS A 31 17.11 -0.71 -11.64
CA LYS A 31 16.71 -0.68 -10.23
C LYS A 31 15.89 0.58 -9.92
N VAL A 32 16.38 1.74 -10.35
CA VAL A 32 15.69 3.03 -10.15
C VAL A 32 14.32 3.02 -10.81
N VAL A 33 14.23 2.54 -12.06
CA VAL A 33 12.95 2.42 -12.78
C VAL A 33 12.01 1.46 -12.06
N ALA A 34 12.50 0.30 -11.60
CA ALA A 34 11.69 -0.66 -10.87
C ALA A 34 11.16 -0.10 -9.53
N ASP A 35 12.00 0.64 -8.80
CA ASP A 35 11.62 1.23 -7.51
C ASP A 35 10.62 2.39 -7.70
N ALA A 36 10.81 3.23 -8.73
CA ALA A 36 9.86 4.26 -9.11
C ALA A 36 8.49 3.66 -9.50
N LEU A 37 8.50 2.63 -10.35
CA LEU A 37 7.29 1.93 -10.77
C LEU A 37 6.56 1.30 -9.57
N ARG A 38 7.28 0.67 -8.64
CA ARG A 38 6.70 0.12 -7.40
C ARG A 38 6.04 1.19 -6.56
N LYS A 39 6.67 2.36 -6.42
CA LYS A 39 6.13 3.48 -5.65
C LYS A 39 4.83 4.00 -6.27
N GLU A 40 4.81 4.21 -7.59
CA GLU A 40 3.61 4.69 -8.28
C GLU A 40 2.48 3.65 -8.27
N LEU A 41 2.78 2.37 -8.49
CA LEU A 41 1.78 1.30 -8.37
C LEU A 41 1.18 1.23 -6.96
N LYS A 42 2.00 1.42 -5.92
CA LYS A 42 1.51 1.48 -4.54
C LYS A 42 0.58 2.67 -4.32
N ARG A 43 0.91 3.85 -4.88
CA ARG A 43 0.08 5.05 -4.81
C ARG A 43 -1.28 4.83 -5.48
N LEU A 44 -1.29 4.30 -6.71
CA LEU A 44 -2.52 4.00 -7.45
C LEU A 44 -3.37 2.95 -6.74
N LYS A 45 -2.74 1.92 -6.16
CA LYS A 45 -3.44 0.90 -5.38
C LYS A 45 -4.08 1.51 -4.13
N LEU A 46 -3.36 2.37 -3.42
CA LEU A 46 -3.89 3.07 -2.25
C LEU A 46 -5.09 3.94 -2.61
N GLU A 47 -5.01 4.72 -3.69
CA GLU A 47 -6.12 5.56 -4.15
C GLU A 47 -7.37 4.72 -4.47
N LYS A 48 -7.20 3.60 -5.18
CA LYS A 48 -8.30 2.67 -5.46
C LYS A 48 -8.89 2.10 -4.18
N VAL A 49 -8.05 1.67 -3.24
CA VAL A 49 -8.50 1.13 -1.96
C VAL A 49 -9.26 2.18 -1.18
N LEU A 50 -8.78 3.42 -1.09
CA LEU A 50 -9.47 4.51 -0.40
C LEU A 50 -10.86 4.78 -1.01
N LYS A 51 -10.98 4.76 -2.35
CA LYS A 51 -12.28 4.91 -3.02
C LYS A 51 -13.24 3.76 -2.70
N ILE A 52 -12.73 2.52 -2.64
CA ILE A 52 -13.54 1.32 -2.37
C ILE A 52 -13.90 1.21 -0.88
N SER A 53 -12.96 1.53 0.01
CA SER A 53 -13.13 1.43 1.46
C SER A 53 -13.86 2.63 2.06
N PHE A 54 -14.09 3.69 1.28
CA PHE A 54 -14.89 4.83 1.70
C PHE A 54 -16.31 4.38 2.05
N GLY A 55 -16.66 4.42 3.33
CA GLY A 55 -17.93 3.94 3.84
C GLY A 55 -17.99 2.44 4.16
N ALA A 56 -16.85 1.74 4.19
CA ALA A 56 -16.77 0.37 4.71
C ALA A 56 -17.22 0.31 6.18
N TRP A 57 -16.91 1.35 6.96
CA TRP A 57 -17.24 1.44 8.39
C TRP A 57 -18.57 2.17 8.63
N LYS A 58 -19.61 1.81 7.86
CA LYS A 58 -20.98 2.27 8.12
C LYS A 58 -21.64 1.39 9.19
N ASP A 59 -22.47 1.99 10.03
CA ASP A 59 -23.23 1.30 11.09
C ASP A 59 -24.07 0.11 10.58
N LYS A 60 -24.47 0.14 9.30
CA LYS A 60 -25.20 -0.96 8.64
C LYS A 60 -24.34 -2.21 8.45
N ASN A 61 -23.03 -2.06 8.25
CA ASN A 61 -22.11 -3.17 8.02
C ASN A 61 -21.42 -3.62 9.33
N HIS A 62 -21.32 -2.73 10.32
CA HIS A 62 -20.65 -2.96 11.59
C HIS A 62 -21.49 -2.45 12.78
N PRO A 63 -22.58 -3.15 13.15
CA PRO A 63 -23.41 -2.77 14.30
C PRO A 63 -22.64 -2.79 15.63
N GLU A 64 -21.55 -3.54 15.73
CA GLU A 64 -20.64 -3.60 16.88
C GLU A 64 -19.88 -2.28 17.13
N LEU A 65 -19.75 -1.44 16.09
CA LEU A 65 -19.10 -0.12 16.17
C LEU A 65 -20.09 1.02 16.43
N LYS A 66 -21.40 0.73 16.49
CA LYS A 66 -22.47 1.73 16.65
C LYS A 66 -22.39 2.53 17.97
N GLN A 67 -21.81 1.95 19.02
CA GLN A 67 -21.57 2.62 20.31
C GLN A 67 -20.30 3.48 20.32
N GLY A 68 -19.65 3.64 19.16
CA GLY A 68 -18.38 4.34 19.01
C GLY A 68 -17.17 3.41 19.15
N THR A 69 -16.10 3.76 18.44
CA THR A 69 -14.86 2.99 18.40
C THR A 69 -14.23 2.85 19.79
N GLU A 70 -14.36 3.86 20.66
CA GLU A 70 -13.82 3.84 22.02
C GLU A 70 -14.46 2.74 22.88
N ALA A 71 -15.79 2.62 22.85
CA ALA A 71 -16.52 1.60 23.59
C ALA A 71 -16.15 0.19 23.12
N TYR A 72 -15.98 0.02 21.80
CA TYR A 72 -15.53 -1.25 21.20
C TYR A 72 -14.11 -1.63 21.64
N VAL A 73 -13.15 -0.69 21.57
CA VAL A 73 -11.77 -0.92 22.02
C VAL A 73 -11.71 -1.22 23.52
N ARG A 74 -12.52 -0.53 24.34
CA ARG A 74 -12.61 -0.78 25.77
C ARG A 74 -13.09 -2.21 26.06
N LYS A 75 -14.13 -2.68 25.37
CA LYS A 75 -14.61 -4.08 25.50
C LYS A 75 -13.53 -5.10 25.13
N MET A 76 -12.78 -4.88 24.05
CA MET A 76 -11.66 -5.76 23.65
C MET A 76 -10.51 -5.80 24.68
N ARG A 77 -10.17 -4.65 25.26
CA ARG A 77 -9.10 -4.57 26.28
C ARG A 77 -9.51 -5.27 27.58
N ILE A 78 -10.79 -5.19 27.96
CA ILE A 78 -11.32 -5.88 29.14
C ILE A 78 -11.27 -7.41 28.93
N SER A 79 -11.68 -7.91 27.77
CA SER A 79 -11.65 -9.36 27.49
C SER A 79 -10.24 -9.94 27.53
N THR A 80 -9.26 -9.20 27.01
CA THR A 80 -7.84 -9.64 27.01
C THR A 80 -7.22 -9.63 28.41
N ARG A 81 -7.60 -8.67 29.27
CA ARG A 81 -7.14 -8.62 30.66
C ARG A 81 -7.72 -9.77 31.49
N MET A 82 -9.00 -10.08 31.30
CA MET A 82 -9.66 -11.21 31.97
C MET A 82 -9.07 -12.56 31.56
N ALA A 83 -8.64 -12.70 30.29
CA ALA A 83 -8.01 -13.93 29.79
C ALA A 83 -6.58 -14.16 30.33
N ARG A 84 -5.88 -13.12 30.81
CA ARG A 84 -4.54 -13.23 31.41
C ARG A 84 -4.55 -13.49 32.92
N GLN A 85 -5.72 -13.36 33.55
CA GLN A 85 -5.91 -13.52 34.99
C GLN A 85 -6.40 -14.92 35.38
N ARG A 86 -6.63 -15.80 34.40
CA ARG A 86 -6.87 -17.23 34.55
C ARG A 86 -5.62 -17.99 34.13
#